data_AF-A0A9X8HK28-F1
#
_entry.id   AF-A0A9X8HK28-F1
#
_cell.length_a   1.000
_cell.length_b   1.000
_cell.length_c   1.000
_cell.angle_alpha   90.00
_cell.angle_beta   90.00
_cell.angle_gamma   90.00
#
_symmetry.space_group_name_H-M   'P 1'
#
loop_
_entity.id
_entity.type
_entity.pdbx_description
1 polymer ?
#
loop_
_entity_poly.entity_id
_entity_poly.type
_entity_poly.pdbx_seq_one_letter_code
_entity_poly.pdbx_strand_id
1 'polypeptide(L)'
;MKRLASVVLVALVLAGCGKSNIERAREAVADRLKDPESARFRNERVVGEDHFVCGEVNAKNSAGSYVGFSSYAALRKDDGSYVAFLESEGQTTFKESSCK
;
A
#
# COMPACT_ATOMS: atom_id res chain seq x y z
N MET A 1 53.74 15.45 -22.46
CA MET A 1 52.77 15.75 -21.39
C MET A 1 51.47 16.29 -22.00
N LYS A 2 50.50 15.42 -22.27
CA LYS A 2 49.12 15.81 -22.63
C LYS A 2 48.19 14.99 -21.75
N ARG A 3 47.32 15.69 -21.03
CA ARG A 3 46.64 15.24 -19.81
C ARG A 3 45.74 14.04 -20.10
N LEU A 4 46.15 12.87 -19.65
CA LEU A 4 45.26 11.75 -19.37
C LEU A 4 44.46 12.15 -18.12
N ALA A 5 43.20 12.55 -18.28
CA ALA A 5 42.28 12.77 -17.18
C ALA A 5 40.91 12.22 -17.58
N SER A 6 40.75 10.92 -17.31
CA SER A 6 39.60 10.36 -16.60
C SER A 6 38.20 10.78 -17.07
N VAL A 7 37.60 10.02 -17.98
CA VAL A 7 36.13 9.89 -18.02
C VAL A 7 35.79 8.50 -17.48
N VAL A 8 35.87 8.38 -16.16
CA VAL A 8 35.42 7.20 -15.41
C VAL A 8 34.07 7.54 -14.79
N LEU A 9 33.14 6.61 -14.94
CA LEU A 9 31.88 6.44 -14.20
C LEU A 9 30.78 7.51 -14.42
N VAL A 10 29.90 7.24 -15.38
CA VAL A 10 28.45 7.44 -15.18
C VAL A 10 27.74 6.14 -15.59
N ALA A 11 28.06 5.05 -14.89
CA ALA A 11 27.13 3.93 -14.80
C ALA A 11 26.12 4.33 -13.72
N LEU A 12 25.12 5.12 -14.12
CA LEU A 12 24.02 5.51 -13.27
C LEU A 12 23.30 4.21 -12.87
N VAL A 13 23.49 3.82 -11.61
CA VAL A 13 22.92 2.61 -11.03
C VAL A 13 21.40 2.76 -11.07
N LEU A 14 20.75 2.05 -11.99
CA LEU A 14 19.30 1.79 -11.95
C LEU A 14 19.03 0.83 -10.80
N ALA A 15 19.09 1.32 -9.55
CA ALA A 15 18.50 0.61 -8.43
C ALA A 15 16.98 0.72 -8.59
N GLY A 16 16.36 -0.35 -9.12
CA GLY A 16 14.92 -0.42 -9.26
C GLY A 16 14.24 -0.35 -7.89
N CYS A 17 13.52 0.75 -7.62
CA CYS A 17 12.65 0.87 -6.46
C CYS A 17 11.42 -0.04 -6.65
N GLY A 18 11.49 -1.28 -6.17
CA GLY A 18 10.31 -2.12 -6.02
C GLY A 18 9.44 -1.62 -4.86
N LYS A 19 8.13 -1.46 -5.09
CA LYS A 19 7.17 -1.20 -4.00
C LYS A 19 7.06 -2.41 -3.08
N SER A 20 6.95 -2.18 -1.78
CA SER A 20 6.65 -3.22 -0.81
C SER A 20 5.21 -3.75 -0.98
N ASN A 21 4.92 -4.93 -0.41
CA ASN A 21 3.54 -5.45 -0.37
C ASN A 21 2.60 -4.48 0.35
N ILE A 22 3.07 -3.83 1.41
CA ILE A 22 2.31 -2.82 2.15
C ILE A 22 2.05 -1.60 1.27
N GLU A 23 3.03 -1.07 0.55
CA GLU A 23 2.84 0.06 -0.36
C GLU A 23 1.81 -0.25 -1.45
N ARG A 24 1.89 -1.41 -2.09
CA ARG A 24 0.91 -1.81 -3.11
C ARG A 24 -0.50 -1.99 -2.53
N ALA A 25 -0.60 -2.54 -1.32
CA ALA A 25 -1.87 -2.65 -0.62
C ALA A 25 -2.45 -1.27 -0.26
N ARG A 26 -1.62 -0.34 0.22
CA ARG A 26 -2.03 1.04 0.51
C ARG A 26 -2.59 1.73 -0.72
N GLU A 27 -1.97 1.55 -1.90
CA GLU A 27 -2.49 2.08 -3.17
C GLU A 27 -3.89 1.53 -3.46
N ALA A 28 -4.05 0.21 -3.42
CA ALA A 28 -5.35 -0.42 -3.65
C ALA A 28 -6.42 0.00 -2.64
N VAL A 29 -6.03 0.26 -1.38
CA VAL A 29 -6.94 0.75 -0.33
C VAL A 29 -7.30 2.21 -0.58
N ALA A 30 -6.31 3.07 -0.87
CA ALA A 30 -6.51 4.50 -1.10
C ALA A 30 -7.44 4.76 -2.28
N ASP A 31 -7.34 3.97 -3.36
CA ASP A 31 -8.22 4.05 -4.53
C ASP A 31 -9.71 3.80 -4.21
N ARG A 32 -10.00 3.19 -3.06
CA ARG A 32 -11.37 2.92 -2.58
C ARG A 32 -11.92 4.04 -1.67
N LEU A 33 -11.08 4.99 -1.24
CA LEU A 33 -11.46 6.04 -0.29
C LEU A 33 -12.09 7.24 -1.02
N LYS A 34 -12.86 8.04 -0.28
CA LYS A 34 -13.46 9.29 -0.81
C LYS A 34 -12.41 10.36 -1.08
N ASP A 35 -11.36 10.41 -0.26
CA ASP A 35 -10.20 11.30 -0.41
C ASP A 35 -8.92 10.45 -0.27
N PRO A 36 -8.41 9.90 -1.40
CA PRO A 36 -7.24 9.01 -1.40
C PRO A 36 -5.97 9.66 -0.82
N GLU A 37 -5.75 10.95 -1.08
CA GLU A 37 -4.55 11.67 -0.65
C GLU A 37 -4.54 11.93 0.87
N SER A 38 -5.71 11.89 1.51
CA SER A 38 -5.83 12.00 2.97
C SER A 38 -5.56 10.70 3.74
N ALA A 39 -5.30 9.59 3.05
CA ALA A 39 -5.20 8.27 3.67
C ALA A 39 -4.10 8.22 4.72
N ARG A 40 -4.46 7.75 5.92
CA ARG A 40 -3.55 7.49 7.04
C ARG A 40 -3.66 6.03 7.41
N PHE A 41 -2.53 5.33 7.39
CA PHE A 41 -2.45 3.90 7.67
C PHE A 41 -1.77 3.63 9.01
N ARG A 42 -2.18 2.56 9.69
CA ARG A 42 -1.52 2.07 10.91
C ARG A 42 -1.78 0.59 11.13
N ASN A 43 -0.99 -0.01 12.03
CA ASN A 43 -1.13 -1.42 12.46
C ASN A 43 -1.10 -2.42 11.30
N GLU A 44 -0.31 -2.09 10.28
CA GLU A 44 -0.19 -2.86 9.04
C GLU A 44 0.72 -4.06 9.22
N ARG A 45 0.27 -5.21 8.72
CA ARG A 45 1.04 -6.46 8.73
C ARG A 45 0.73 -7.27 7.49
N VAL A 46 1.72 -8.03 7.08
CA VAL A 46 1.60 -9.01 6.01
C VAL A 46 1.31 -10.38 6.62
N VAL A 47 0.30 -11.10 6.12
CA VAL A 47 -0.13 -12.40 6.66
C VAL A 47 -0.40 -13.41 5.55
N GLY A 48 -0.38 -14.70 5.90
CA GLY A 48 -0.62 -15.81 4.98
C GLY A 48 0.37 -15.83 3.82
N GLU A 49 1.66 -15.99 4.07
CA GLU A 49 2.72 -16.06 3.04
C GLU A 49 2.67 -14.91 2.01
N ASP A 50 2.53 -13.68 2.50
CA ASP A 50 2.46 -12.48 1.66
C ASP A 50 1.21 -12.35 0.78
N HIS A 51 0.20 -13.19 0.99
CA HIS A 51 -1.06 -13.11 0.26
C HIS A 51 -1.98 -12.00 0.75
N PHE A 52 -1.88 -11.59 2.02
CA PHE A 52 -2.75 -10.57 2.58
C PHE A 52 -1.95 -9.46 3.27
N VAL A 53 -2.44 -8.23 3.13
CA VAL A 53 -2.04 -7.10 3.96
C VAL A 53 -3.23 -6.64 4.76
N CYS A 54 -3.10 -6.62 6.07
CA CYS A 54 -4.15 -6.24 7.00
C CYS A 54 -3.71 -5.03 7.81
N GLY A 55 -4.62 -4.10 8.05
CA GLY A 55 -4.31 -2.90 8.82
C GLY A 55 -5.54 -2.06 9.10
N GLU A 56 -5.30 -0.81 9.48
CA GLU A 56 -6.33 0.20 9.64
C GLU A 56 -6.03 1.41 8.76
N VAL A 57 -7.09 2.01 8.23
CA VAL A 57 -7.04 3.21 7.41
C VAL A 57 -8.03 4.24 7.94
N ASN A 58 -7.63 5.51 7.92
CA ASN A 58 -8.49 6.66 8.16
C ASN A 58 -8.30 7.64 7.01
N ALA A 59 -9.40 8.15 6.46
CA ALA A 59 -9.40 9.15 5.41
C ALA A 59 -10.55 10.13 5.63
N LYS A 60 -10.45 11.30 5.00
CA LYS A 60 -11.51 12.29 5.02
C LYS A 60 -12.72 11.77 4.26
N ASN A 61 -13.90 12.02 4.83
CA ASN A 61 -15.18 11.81 4.14
C ASN A 61 -15.51 12.98 3.20
N SER A 62 -16.69 12.95 2.58
CA SER A 62 -17.14 14.03 1.68
C SER A 62 -17.29 15.41 2.35
N ALA A 63 -17.34 15.46 3.69
CA ALA A 63 -17.34 16.71 4.47
C ALA A 63 -15.92 17.17 4.86
N GLY A 64 -14.88 16.51 4.37
CA GLY A 64 -13.48 16.86 4.64
C GLY A 64 -12.97 16.49 6.04
N SER A 65 -13.74 15.71 6.80
CA SER A 65 -13.42 15.34 8.19
C SER A 65 -13.00 13.87 8.30
N TYR A 66 -12.06 13.59 9.20
CA TYR A 66 -11.70 12.23 9.61
C TYR A 66 -12.74 11.70 10.59
N VAL A 67 -13.23 10.49 10.37
CA VAL A 67 -14.27 9.87 11.22
C VAL A 67 -13.73 8.77 12.14
N GLY A 68 -12.46 8.42 11.99
CA GLY A 68 -11.81 7.38 12.78
C GLY A 68 -11.13 6.34 11.91
N PHE A 69 -10.26 5.54 12.51
CA PHE A 69 -9.65 4.42 11.82
C PHE A 69 -10.65 3.29 11.67
N SER A 70 -10.75 2.78 10.45
CA SER A 70 -11.54 1.60 10.09
C SER A 70 -10.60 0.56 9.53
N SER A 71 -10.91 -0.70 9.75
CA SER A 71 -9.98 -1.75 9.36
C SER A 71 -10.11 -2.08 7.88
N TYR A 72 -9.03 -2.62 7.30
CA TYR A 72 -9.05 -3.14 5.94
C TYR A 72 -8.28 -4.46 5.84
N ALA A 73 -8.57 -5.19 4.78
CA ALA A 73 -7.77 -6.29 4.26
C ALA A 73 -7.46 -6.04 2.78
N ALA A 74 -6.28 -6.39 2.31
CA ALA A 74 -5.92 -6.33 0.90
C ALA A 74 -5.36 -7.68 0.46
N LEU A 75 -6.01 -8.31 -0.52
CA LEU A 75 -5.59 -9.59 -1.09
C LEU A 75 -4.67 -9.38 -2.28
N ARG A 76 -3.51 -10.04 -2.29
CA ARG A 76 -2.62 -10.12 -3.44
C ARG A 76 -3.19 -11.08 -4.48
N LYS A 77 -3.28 -10.61 -5.72
CA LYS A 77 -3.60 -11.42 -6.90
C LYS A 77 -2.35 -12.07 -7.49
N ASP A 78 -2.56 -13.02 -8.40
CA ASP A 78 -1.49 -13.71 -9.13
C ASP A 78 -0.67 -12.76 -10.02
N ASP A 79 -1.26 -11.65 -10.48
CA ASP A 79 -0.60 -10.60 -11.25
C ASP A 79 0.23 -9.63 -10.38
N GLY A 80 0.26 -9.83 -9.05
CA GLY A 80 0.95 -8.99 -8.09
C GLY A 80 0.21 -7.70 -7.71
N SER A 81 -1.00 -7.47 -8.24
CA SER A 81 -1.87 -6.38 -7.81
C SER A 81 -2.57 -6.73 -6.49
N TYR A 82 -3.09 -5.71 -5.80
CA TYR A 82 -3.90 -5.91 -4.60
C TYR A 82 -5.36 -5.54 -4.84
N VAL A 83 -6.29 -6.25 -4.19
CA VAL A 83 -7.69 -5.87 -4.07
C VAL A 83 -7.99 -5.56 -2.62
N ALA A 84 -8.49 -4.36 -2.36
CA ALA A 84 -8.81 -3.89 -1.02
C ALA A 84 -10.27 -4.16 -0.64
N PHE A 85 -10.46 -4.58 0.60
CA PHE A 85 -11.74 -4.84 1.26
C PHE A 85 -11.81 -3.91 2.47
N LEU A 86 -12.72 -2.94 2.42
CA LEU A 86 -12.92 -1.96 3.49
C LEU A 86 -14.08 -2.38 4.39
N GLU A 87 -13.90 -2.21 5.70
CA GLU A 87 -14.97 -2.43 6.67
C GLU A 87 -16.18 -1.51 6.42
N SER A 88 -15.97 -0.29 5.91
CA SER A 88 -17.04 0.67 5.56
C SER A 88 -17.98 0.20 4.43
N GLU A 89 -17.61 -0.84 3.68
CA GLU A 89 -18.43 -1.41 2.61
C GLU A 89 -19.24 -2.64 3.06
N GLY A 90 -19.28 -2.94 4.36
CA GLY A 90 -20.04 -4.08 4.89
C GLY A 90 -19.38 -5.44 4.66
N GLN A 91 -18.10 -5.47 4.29
CA GLN A 91 -17.32 -6.69 4.01
C GLN A 91 -16.56 -7.20 5.25
N THR A 92 -17.18 -7.11 6.42
CA THR A 92 -16.59 -7.49 7.71
C THR A 92 -16.22 -8.97 7.80
N THR A 93 -17.00 -9.85 7.16
CA THR A 93 -16.82 -11.31 7.26
C THR A 93 -15.53 -11.81 6.61
N PHE A 94 -15.08 -11.22 5.49
CA PHE A 94 -13.85 -11.63 4.80
C PHE A 94 -12.60 -11.22 5.58
N LYS A 95 -12.63 -10.05 6.22
CA LYS A 95 -11.52 -9.54 7.03
C LYS A 95 -11.25 -10.43 8.25
N GLU A 96 -12.29 -10.89 8.95
CA GLU A 96 -12.13 -11.68 10.18
C GLU A 96 -11.55 -13.08 9.94
N SER A 97 -11.77 -13.68 8.77
CA SER A 97 -11.19 -14.97 8.40
C SER A 97 -9.75 -14.87 7.91
N SER A 98 -9.39 -13.77 7.25
CA SER A 98 -8.11 -13.63 6.55
C SER A 98 -7.03 -12.86 7.33
N CYS A 99 -7.44 -12.04 8.31
CA CYS A 99 -6.53 -11.19 9.09
C CYS A 99 -6.33 -11.65 10.55
N LYS A 100 -6.71 -12.88 10.88
CA LYS A 100 -6.47 -13.49 12.20
C LYS A 100 -5.06 -14.03 12.33
#